data_AF-A0A5C6RMJ8-F1
#
_entry.id   AF-A0A5C6RMJ8-F1
#
_cell.length_a   1.000
_cell.length_b   1.000
_cell.length_c   1.000
_cell.angle_alpha   90.00
_cell.angle_beta   90.00
_cell.angle_gamma   90.00
#
_symmetry.space_group_name_H-M   'P 1'
#
loop_
_entity.id
_entity.type
_entity.pdbx_description
1 polymer ?
#
loop_
_entity_poly.entity_id
_entity_poly.type
_entity_poly.pdbx_seq_one_letter_code
_entity_poly.pdbx_strand_id
1 'polypeptide(L)'
;MFRNFDDLTRCEGRWLNLWAAFDVTGDYLGSFTLDQLRDKAQEAGKWISAVQYRRAGQRLDENALAQTFNGLPKGSTIFDFTGFRVSPVRDMGGSVEVCDPGEHVCWSIYGFHAEAREWQIVHDATWGEIGEAAARIVDLTGELVEYCDLSHAYANTRLPDLVDLLAQRIHDEIPGYDHPESFREDDFDAHPLAELRESIADALDLRRG
;
A
#
# COMPACT_ATOMS: atom_id res chain seq x y z
N MET A 1 3.99 26.28 -24.41
CA MET A 1 5.35 26.11 -23.87
C MET A 1 5.24 25.19 -22.66
N PHE A 2 5.19 23.88 -22.90
CA PHE A 2 5.35 22.86 -21.87
C PHE A 2 6.83 22.51 -21.83
N ARG A 3 7.49 22.69 -20.69
CA ARG A 3 8.87 22.21 -20.51
C ARG A 3 8.78 20.71 -20.27
N ASN A 4 9.29 19.91 -21.21
CA ASN A 4 9.53 18.49 -21.00
C ASN A 4 10.51 18.35 -19.83
N PHE A 5 10.07 17.65 -18.79
CA PHE A 5 10.90 17.21 -17.67
C PHE A 5 11.49 15.81 -17.95
N ASP A 6 11.76 15.51 -19.22
CA ASP A 6 12.32 14.21 -19.65
C ASP A 6 13.74 13.97 -19.12
N ASP A 7 14.41 15.02 -18.60
CA ASP A 7 15.75 14.93 -18.03
C ASP A 7 15.77 14.60 -16.53
N LEU A 8 14.63 14.48 -15.84
CA LEU A 8 14.60 14.09 -14.42
C LEU A 8 14.63 12.57 -14.19
N THR A 9 14.60 11.75 -15.25
CA THR A 9 14.39 10.29 -15.14
C THR A 9 15.55 9.42 -15.64
N ARG A 10 16.69 10.00 -16.04
CA ARG A 10 17.84 9.22 -16.53
C ARG A 10 19.08 9.39 -15.67
N CYS A 11 19.08 8.72 -14.51
CA CYS A 11 20.28 8.28 -13.84
C CYS A 11 20.17 6.78 -13.55
N GLU A 12 20.94 5.98 -14.27
CA GLU A 12 21.13 4.56 -14.01
C GLU A 12 21.61 4.36 -12.56
N GLY A 13 20.82 3.68 -11.74
CA GLY A 13 21.32 3.01 -10.52
C GLY A 13 20.71 3.41 -9.18
N ARG A 14 20.08 4.58 -8.99
CA ARG A 14 19.35 4.91 -7.74
C ARG A 14 18.25 5.93 -8.04
N TRP A 15 17.00 5.52 -7.90
CA TRP A 15 15.85 6.41 -8.11
C TRP A 15 15.77 7.41 -6.94
N LEU A 16 16.12 8.67 -7.20
CA LEU A 16 15.91 9.76 -6.26
C LEU A 16 14.41 10.10 -6.28
N ASN A 17 13.64 9.65 -5.29
CA ASN A 17 12.24 10.02 -5.17
C ASN A 17 12.13 11.53 -4.84
N LEU A 18 11.62 12.30 -5.81
CA LEU A 18 11.36 13.72 -5.65
C LEU A 18 9.89 13.96 -5.31
N TRP A 19 9.68 14.90 -4.40
CA TRP A 19 8.38 15.32 -3.89
C TRP A 19 8.10 16.75 -4.35
N ALA A 20 7.06 16.93 -5.15
CA ALA A 20 6.46 18.20 -5.45
C ALA A 20 5.76 18.77 -4.21
N ALA A 21 6.14 19.98 -3.81
CA ALA A 21 5.53 20.72 -2.73
C ALA A 21 4.59 21.80 -3.28
N PHE A 22 3.45 21.97 -2.63
CA PHE A 22 2.44 22.96 -2.97
C PHE A 22 2.00 23.70 -1.70
N ASP A 23 1.76 25.00 -1.78
CA ASP A 23 1.15 25.74 -0.68
C ASP A 23 -0.30 25.27 -0.45
N VAL A 24 -0.90 25.59 0.71
CA VAL A 24 -2.33 25.30 1.00
C VAL A 24 -3.29 25.89 -0.03
N THR A 25 -2.85 26.93 -0.75
CA THR A 25 -3.60 27.56 -1.85
C THR A 25 -3.50 26.80 -3.17
N GLY A 26 -2.61 25.80 -3.26
CA GLY A 26 -2.35 25.01 -4.46
C GLY A 26 -1.18 25.50 -5.31
N ASP A 27 -0.50 26.57 -4.91
CA ASP A 27 0.65 27.11 -5.66
C ASP A 27 1.87 26.18 -5.58
N TYR A 28 2.50 25.89 -6.72
CA TYR A 28 3.66 25.01 -6.78
C TYR A 28 4.91 25.69 -6.20
N LEU A 29 5.50 25.07 -5.17
CA LEU A 29 6.64 25.59 -4.42
C LEU A 29 7.97 24.95 -4.83
N GLY A 30 7.94 23.89 -5.62
CA GLY A 30 9.15 23.21 -6.12
C GLY A 30 9.13 21.70 -5.90
N SER A 31 10.22 21.04 -6.25
CA SER A 31 10.44 19.62 -5.99
C SER A 31 11.65 19.42 -5.07
N PHE A 32 11.53 18.49 -4.14
CA PHE A 32 12.48 18.29 -3.04
C PHE A 32 12.69 16.79 -2.79
N THR A 33 13.85 16.39 -2.30
CA THR A 33 14.00 15.04 -1.71
C THR A 33 13.29 14.96 -0.36
N LEU A 34 12.97 13.75 0.10
CA LEU A 34 12.33 13.57 1.41
C LEU A 34 13.18 14.17 2.55
N ASP A 35 14.51 14.04 2.48
CA ASP A 35 15.42 14.61 3.47
C ASP A 35 15.40 16.15 3.44
N GLN A 36 15.35 16.76 2.25
CA GLN A 36 15.20 18.22 2.12
C GLN A 36 13.87 18.73 2.67
N LEU A 37 12.80 17.95 2.55
CA LEU A 37 11.51 18.29 3.16
C LEU A 37 11.59 18.23 4.68
N ARG A 38 12.24 17.20 5.23
CA ARG A 38 12.45 17.03 6.68
C ARG A 38 13.28 18.18 7.27
N ASP A 39 14.37 18.55 6.61
CA ASP A 39 15.22 19.67 7.04
C ASP A 39 14.44 20.99 7.07
N LYS A 40 13.67 21.28 6.02
CA LYS A 40 12.83 22.49 5.94
C LYS A 40 11.71 22.50 6.98
N ALA A 41 11.11 21.34 7.24
CA ALA A 41 10.10 21.18 8.27
C ALA A 41 10.65 21.42 9.69
N GLN A 42 11.84 20.92 9.98
CA GLN A 42 12.52 21.13 11.27
C GLN A 42 12.91 22.59 11.49
N GLU A 43 13.40 23.28 10.45
CA GLU A 43 13.83 24.67 10.55
C GLU A 43 12.65 25.63 10.75
N ALA A 44 11.51 25.37 10.11
CA ALA A 44 10.39 26.30 10.08
C ALA A 44 9.21 25.93 11.01
N GLY A 45 9.08 24.67 11.45
CA GLY A 45 8.02 24.13 12.31
C GLY A 45 6.58 24.21 11.75
N LYS A 46 6.33 25.13 10.82
CA LYS A 46 5.05 25.44 10.17
C LYS A 46 4.97 24.94 8.75
N TRP A 47 6.09 24.52 8.16
CA TRP A 47 6.15 24.17 6.74
C TRP A 47 5.28 22.96 6.42
N ILE A 48 5.25 21.94 7.30
CA ILE A 48 4.34 20.79 7.19
C ILE A 48 2.87 21.21 7.26
N SER A 49 2.51 22.16 8.13
CA SER A 49 1.10 22.60 8.29
C SER A 49 0.58 23.47 7.14
N ALA A 50 1.47 23.98 6.29
CA ALA A 50 1.13 24.92 5.22
C ALA A 50 1.43 24.37 3.81
N VAL A 51 1.98 23.16 3.70
CA VAL A 51 2.47 22.64 2.43
C VAL A 51 2.03 21.20 2.23
N GLN A 52 1.41 20.92 1.08
CA GLN A 52 1.06 19.59 0.62
C GLN A 52 2.21 18.99 -0.19
N TYR A 53 2.52 17.72 0.05
CA TYR A 53 3.60 17.01 -0.66
C TYR A 53 3.05 15.89 -1.55
N ARG A 54 3.64 15.72 -2.73
CA ARG A 54 3.21 14.72 -3.74
C ARG A 54 4.43 14.18 -4.46
N ARG A 55 4.45 12.93 -4.90
CA ARG A 55 5.53 12.47 -5.78
C ARG A 55 5.51 13.26 -7.10
N ALA A 56 6.66 13.78 -7.53
CA ALA A 56 6.76 14.55 -8.76
C ALA A 56 6.38 13.69 -9.97
N GLY A 57 5.40 14.14 -10.75
CA GLY A 57 4.96 13.47 -11.98
C GLY A 57 3.76 12.52 -11.87
N GLN A 58 3.25 12.25 -10.66
CA GLN A 58 1.98 11.53 -10.49
C GLN A 58 0.80 12.50 -10.60
N ARG A 59 -0.07 12.27 -11.58
CA ARG A 59 -1.39 12.92 -11.65
C ARG A 59 -2.25 12.24 -10.59
N LEU A 60 -2.75 13.01 -9.62
CA LEU A 60 -3.72 12.53 -8.65
C LEU A 60 -4.96 12.07 -9.42
N ASP A 61 -5.35 10.82 -9.21
CA ASP A 61 -6.74 10.47 -9.40
C ASP A 61 -7.52 11.17 -8.28
N GLU A 62 -8.33 12.17 -8.62
CA GLU A 62 -9.19 12.87 -7.66
C GLU A 62 -10.14 11.90 -6.95
N ASN A 63 -10.44 10.75 -7.57
CA ASN A 63 -11.21 9.69 -6.93
C ASN A 63 -10.43 8.99 -5.82
N ALA A 64 -9.08 8.95 -5.85
CA ALA A 64 -8.26 8.32 -4.82
C ALA A 64 -8.40 9.01 -3.45
N LEU A 65 -8.59 10.34 -3.43
CA LEU A 65 -8.83 11.14 -2.23
C LEU A 65 -10.19 10.87 -1.57
N ALA A 66 -11.12 10.22 -2.26
CA ALA A 66 -12.44 9.91 -1.75
C ALA A 66 -12.48 8.66 -0.84
N GLN A 67 -11.38 7.89 -0.74
CA GLN A 67 -11.35 6.70 0.12
C GLN A 67 -11.33 7.09 1.58
N THR A 68 -12.30 6.60 2.33
CA THR A 68 -12.33 6.75 3.79
C THR A 68 -11.71 5.50 4.42
N PHE A 69 -10.58 5.69 5.10
CA PHE A 69 -9.95 4.63 5.91
C PHE A 69 -10.67 4.55 7.27
N ASN A 70 -11.02 3.33 7.70
CA ASN A 70 -11.94 3.08 8.83
C ASN A 70 -11.21 2.68 10.13
N GLY A 71 -9.89 2.48 10.08
CA GLY A 71 -9.07 2.12 11.24
C GLY A 71 -8.31 3.29 11.88
N LEU A 72 -8.23 4.44 11.20
CA LEU A 72 -7.38 5.54 11.64
C LEU A 72 -7.88 6.23 12.93
N PRO A 73 -6.98 6.52 13.89
CA PRO A 73 -7.31 7.37 15.03
C PRO A 73 -7.76 8.77 14.59
N LYS A 74 -8.59 9.42 15.42
CA LYS A 74 -9.09 10.76 15.11
C LYS A 74 -7.94 11.76 14.96
N GLY A 75 -7.84 12.36 13.78
CA GLY A 75 -6.83 13.37 13.47
C GLY A 75 -5.55 12.81 12.85
N SER A 76 -5.42 11.48 12.75
CA SER A 76 -4.36 10.81 11.99
C SER A 76 -4.73 10.70 10.52
N THR A 77 -3.71 10.62 9.68
CA THR A 77 -3.80 10.40 8.23
C THR A 77 -2.86 9.27 7.82
N ILE A 78 -3.07 8.70 6.62
CA ILE A 78 -2.14 7.70 6.09
C ILE A 78 -0.71 8.22 5.91
N PHE A 79 -0.50 9.53 5.87
CA PHE A 79 0.83 10.14 5.74
C PHE A 79 1.65 10.12 7.04
N ASP A 80 1.04 9.73 8.16
CA ASP A 80 1.74 9.60 9.45
C ASP A 80 2.53 8.28 9.57
N PHE A 81 2.35 7.37 8.61
CA PHE A 81 2.97 6.04 8.61
C PHE A 81 4.14 5.96 7.62
N THR A 82 5.11 5.09 7.94
CA THR A 82 6.37 4.92 7.17
C THR A 82 6.51 3.50 6.60
N GLY A 83 5.41 2.76 6.56
CA GLY A 83 5.33 1.40 6.05
C GLY A 83 3.93 0.86 6.26
N PHE A 84 3.49 -0.01 5.36
CA PHE A 84 2.16 -0.61 5.41
C PHE A 84 2.22 -2.12 5.32
N ARG A 85 1.26 -2.80 5.94
CA ARG A 85 1.19 -4.25 5.97
C ARG A 85 -0.25 -4.74 5.84
N VAL A 86 -0.50 -5.68 4.95
CA VAL A 86 -1.76 -6.41 4.86
C VAL A 86 -1.63 -7.72 5.61
N SER A 87 -2.62 -8.02 6.46
CA SER A 87 -2.66 -9.26 7.25
C SER A 87 -4.08 -9.83 7.30
N PRO A 88 -4.24 -11.17 7.26
CA PRO A 88 -5.51 -11.81 7.56
C PRO A 88 -5.77 -11.74 9.06
N VAL A 89 -7.01 -11.50 9.46
CA VAL A 89 -7.37 -11.39 10.86
C VAL A 89 -8.62 -12.19 11.22
N ARG A 90 -8.72 -12.62 12.48
CA ARG A 90 -9.89 -13.29 13.07
C ARG A 90 -10.40 -12.56 14.31
N ASP A 91 -11.70 -12.67 14.57
CA ASP A 91 -12.32 -12.18 15.81
C ASP A 91 -12.16 -13.21 16.93
N MET A 92 -11.68 -12.76 18.08
CA MET A 92 -11.48 -13.55 19.30
C MET A 92 -12.53 -13.25 20.38
N GLY A 93 -13.67 -12.69 20.00
CA GLY A 93 -14.76 -12.35 20.92
C GLY A 93 -14.57 -10.99 21.58
N GLY A 94 -14.25 -9.97 20.77
CA GLY A 94 -14.05 -8.59 21.23
C GLY A 94 -12.63 -8.05 21.06
N SER A 95 -11.76 -8.82 20.42
CA SER A 95 -10.43 -8.40 19.96
C SER A 95 -10.13 -9.04 18.62
N VAL A 96 -9.36 -8.35 17.79
CA VAL A 96 -8.94 -8.83 16.48
C VAL A 96 -7.46 -9.21 16.54
N GLU A 97 -7.10 -10.37 16.02
CA GLU A 97 -5.71 -10.82 15.93
C GLU A 97 -5.36 -11.32 14.52
N VAL A 98 -4.07 -11.21 14.17
CA VAL A 98 -3.54 -11.79 12.93
C VAL A 98 -3.62 -13.31 13.01
N CYS A 99 -4.10 -13.95 11.94
CA CYS A 99 -4.25 -15.41 11.83
C CYS A 99 -3.61 -15.94 10.53
N ASP A 100 -3.79 -17.23 10.24
CA ASP A 100 -3.51 -17.78 8.91
C ASP A 100 -4.68 -17.48 7.94
N PRO A 101 -4.42 -17.39 6.62
CA PRO A 101 -5.44 -17.09 5.62
C PRO A 101 -6.64 -18.04 5.64
N GLY A 102 -6.48 -19.30 6.03
CA GLY A 102 -7.59 -20.25 6.13
C GLY A 102 -8.62 -19.93 7.23
N GLU A 103 -8.29 -19.04 8.16
CA GLU A 103 -9.08 -18.75 9.36
C GLU A 103 -9.61 -17.31 9.42
N HIS A 104 -9.31 -16.50 8.40
CA HIS A 104 -9.61 -15.08 8.43
C HIS A 104 -11.12 -14.80 8.29
N VAL A 105 -11.58 -13.74 8.96
CA VAL A 105 -12.94 -13.19 8.81
C VAL A 105 -12.94 -11.90 7.99
N CYS A 106 -11.79 -11.23 7.91
CA CYS A 106 -11.52 -10.08 7.06
C CYS A 106 -10.01 -9.88 6.90
N TRP A 107 -9.64 -8.95 6.02
CA TRP A 107 -8.27 -8.46 5.85
C TRP A 107 -8.11 -7.10 6.52
N SER A 108 -6.94 -6.89 7.12
CA SER A 108 -6.57 -5.63 7.76
C SER A 108 -5.30 -5.06 7.16
N ILE A 109 -5.30 -3.75 6.90
CA ILE A 109 -4.11 -2.95 6.60
C ILE A 109 -3.66 -2.25 7.87
N TYR A 110 -2.41 -2.44 8.23
CA TYR A 110 -1.72 -1.75 9.30
C TYR A 110 -0.72 -0.75 8.73
N GLY A 111 -0.52 0.37 9.41
CA GLY A 111 0.52 1.35 9.16
C GLY A 111 1.53 1.40 10.31
N PHE A 112 2.82 1.48 10.00
CA PHE A 112 3.87 1.61 11.01
C PHE A 112 4.10 3.08 11.38
N HIS A 113 3.71 3.45 12.59
CA HIS A 113 3.85 4.81 13.11
C HIS A 113 5.24 4.97 13.74
N ALA A 114 6.15 5.67 13.06
CA ALA A 114 7.57 5.72 13.45
C ALA A 114 7.80 6.29 14.86
N GLU A 115 7.06 7.34 15.25
CA GLU A 115 7.23 7.96 16.58
C GLU A 115 6.73 7.07 17.72
N ALA A 116 5.55 6.46 17.55
CA ALA A 116 4.97 5.52 18.51
C ALA A 116 5.65 4.13 18.48
N ARG A 117 6.41 3.84 17.42
CA ARG A 117 7.11 2.56 17.18
C ARG A 117 6.18 1.36 17.21
N GLU A 118 4.98 1.51 16.67
CA GLU A 118 3.95 0.48 16.67
C GLU A 118 3.22 0.39 15.33
N TRP A 119 2.63 -0.78 15.10
CA TRP A 119 1.70 -0.98 13.99
C TRP A 119 0.29 -0.61 14.45
N GLN A 120 -0.33 0.33 13.74
CA GLN A 120 -1.70 0.77 14.01
C GLN A 120 -2.59 0.36 12.85
N ILE A 121 -3.86 0.09 13.14
CA ILE A 121 -4.83 -0.27 12.13
C ILE A 121 -5.15 0.94 11.25
N VAL A 122 -5.19 0.74 9.93
CA VAL A 122 -5.50 1.77 8.93
C VAL A 122 -6.84 1.45 8.29
N HIS A 123 -7.04 0.21 7.88
CA HIS A 123 -8.27 -0.20 7.21
C HIS A 123 -8.59 -1.68 7.43
N ASP A 124 -9.87 -1.99 7.62
CA ASP A 124 -10.39 -3.36 7.60
C ASP A 124 -11.40 -3.51 6.46
N ALA A 125 -11.34 -4.63 5.75
CA ALA A 125 -12.31 -4.98 4.72
C ALA A 125 -12.60 -6.49 4.74
N THR A 126 -13.89 -6.84 4.69
CA THR A 126 -14.33 -8.24 4.73
C THR A 126 -14.15 -8.94 3.40
N TRP A 127 -14.37 -8.26 2.26
CA TRP A 127 -14.26 -8.86 0.92
C TRP A 127 -13.93 -7.83 -0.15
N GLY A 128 -13.01 -8.16 -1.07
CA GLY A 128 -12.82 -7.52 -2.38
C GLY A 128 -12.34 -6.07 -2.40
N GLU A 129 -12.48 -5.32 -1.31
CA GLU A 129 -12.13 -3.90 -1.21
C GLU A 129 -10.71 -3.67 -0.68
N ILE A 130 -10.09 -4.69 -0.06
CA ILE A 130 -8.78 -4.54 0.58
C ILE A 130 -7.67 -4.20 -0.42
N GLY A 131 -7.71 -4.80 -1.61
CA GLY A 131 -6.74 -4.53 -2.67
C GLY A 131 -6.83 -3.10 -3.19
N GLU A 132 -8.05 -2.57 -3.32
CA GLU A 132 -8.26 -1.17 -3.69
C GLU A 132 -7.78 -0.21 -2.59
N ALA A 133 -8.05 -0.52 -1.32
CA ALA A 133 -7.52 0.27 -0.20
C ALA A 133 -5.98 0.26 -0.17
N ALA A 134 -5.34 -0.90 -0.36
CA ALA A 134 -3.90 -1.03 -0.41
C ALA A 134 -3.30 -0.25 -1.59
N ALA A 135 -3.91 -0.37 -2.78
CA ALA A 135 -3.46 0.32 -3.97
C ALA A 135 -3.58 1.85 -3.82
N ARG A 136 -4.65 2.35 -3.18
CA ARG A 136 -4.79 3.78 -2.87
C ARG A 136 -3.76 4.28 -1.89
N ILE A 137 -3.44 3.48 -0.86
CA ILE A 137 -2.36 3.82 0.07
C ILE A 137 -1.04 3.97 -0.70
N VAL A 138 -0.73 3.04 -1.59
CA VAL A 138 0.48 3.10 -2.42
C VAL A 138 0.47 4.31 -3.36
N ASP A 139 -0.67 4.63 -3.98
CA ASP A 139 -0.78 5.81 -4.85
C ASP A 139 -0.56 7.12 -4.10
N LEU A 140 -1.11 7.22 -2.88
CA LEU A 140 -1.06 8.43 -2.08
C LEU A 140 0.30 8.61 -1.41
N THR A 141 0.86 7.55 -0.85
CA THR A 141 2.08 7.60 -0.01
C THR A 141 3.35 7.23 -0.77
N GLY A 142 3.25 6.44 -1.85
CA GLY A 142 4.39 5.86 -2.53
C GLY A 142 5.14 4.79 -1.73
N GLU A 143 4.61 4.38 -0.57
CA GLU A 143 5.22 3.39 0.30
C GLU A 143 5.09 1.97 -0.25
N LEU A 144 5.95 1.08 0.25
CA LEU A 144 5.89 -0.34 -0.03
C LEU A 144 4.88 -1.01 0.92
N VAL A 145 4.37 -2.16 0.47
CA VAL A 145 3.41 -2.96 1.23
C VAL A 145 4.06 -4.26 1.66
N GLU A 146 3.82 -4.64 2.90
CA GLU A 146 4.16 -5.94 3.45
C GLU A 146 2.94 -6.85 3.45
N TYR A 147 3.18 -8.15 3.39
CA TYR A 147 2.19 -9.16 3.73
C TYR A 147 2.67 -9.94 4.94
N CYS A 148 1.77 -10.25 5.87
CA CYS A 148 2.11 -11.04 7.04
C CYS A 148 0.90 -11.83 7.55
N ASP A 149 1.05 -13.14 7.68
CA ASP A 149 0.17 -14.04 8.43
C ASP A 149 0.96 -14.71 9.57
N LEU A 150 0.40 -15.72 10.24
CA LEU A 150 1.11 -16.42 11.33
C LEU A 150 2.32 -17.25 10.86
N SER A 151 2.33 -17.67 9.60
CA SER A 151 3.25 -18.64 9.03
C SER A 151 4.26 -18.03 8.04
N HIS A 152 3.95 -16.88 7.46
CA HIS A 152 4.65 -16.26 6.33
C HIS A 152 4.65 -14.74 6.42
N ALA A 153 5.75 -14.13 5.95
CA ALA A 153 5.86 -12.70 5.80
C ALA A 153 6.66 -12.34 4.54
N TYR A 154 6.14 -11.36 3.78
CA TYR A 154 6.83 -10.73 2.66
C TYR A 154 7.01 -9.25 2.99
N ALA A 155 8.27 -8.81 3.13
CA ALA A 155 8.59 -7.45 3.55
C ALA A 155 8.93 -6.56 2.36
N ASN A 156 8.61 -5.27 2.47
CA ASN A 156 9.01 -4.21 1.54
C ASN A 156 8.76 -4.55 0.06
N THR A 157 7.54 -5.00 -0.25
CA THR A 157 7.18 -5.39 -1.62
C THR A 157 6.45 -4.27 -2.35
N ARG A 158 6.66 -4.13 -3.65
CA ARG A 158 5.75 -3.30 -4.45
C ARG A 158 4.44 -4.06 -4.59
N LEU A 159 3.34 -3.33 -4.68
CA LEU A 159 2.03 -3.96 -4.75
C LEU A 159 1.85 -4.93 -5.94
N PRO A 160 2.37 -4.67 -7.16
CA PRO A 160 2.38 -5.67 -8.23
C PRO A 160 3.23 -6.90 -7.91
N ASP A 161 4.39 -6.72 -7.28
CA ASP A 161 5.27 -7.84 -6.91
C ASP A 161 4.61 -8.72 -5.84
N LEU A 162 3.78 -8.13 -4.96
CA LEU A 162 3.00 -8.87 -3.99
C LEU A 162 1.97 -9.80 -4.64
N VAL A 163 1.35 -9.39 -5.76
CA VAL A 163 0.44 -10.25 -6.53
C VAL A 163 1.16 -11.50 -7.02
N ASP A 164 2.38 -11.34 -7.55
CA ASP A 164 3.19 -12.44 -8.06
C ASP A 164 3.64 -13.38 -6.93
N LEU A 165 4.02 -12.84 -5.78
CA LEU A 165 4.40 -13.63 -4.59
C LEU A 165 3.21 -14.44 -4.05
N LEU A 166 2.02 -13.84 -3.98
CA LEU A 166 0.81 -14.55 -3.55
C LEU A 166 0.43 -15.64 -4.55
N ALA A 167 0.53 -15.37 -5.86
CA ALA A 167 0.28 -16.38 -6.89
C ALA A 167 1.26 -17.56 -6.78
N GLN A 168 2.55 -17.29 -6.60
CA GLN A 168 3.55 -18.35 -6.40
C GLN A 168 3.23 -19.20 -5.16
N ARG A 169 2.84 -18.57 -4.05
CA ARG A 169 2.46 -19.29 -2.83
C ARG A 169 1.25 -20.18 -3.04
N ILE A 170 0.21 -19.69 -3.73
CA ILE A 170 -0.96 -20.50 -4.08
C ILE A 170 -0.54 -21.72 -4.91
N HIS A 171 0.34 -21.52 -5.90
CA HIS A 171 0.87 -22.62 -6.72
C HIS A 171 1.65 -23.66 -5.90
N ASP A 172 2.47 -23.21 -4.95
CA ASP A 172 3.29 -24.08 -4.11
C ASP A 172 2.45 -24.87 -3.08
N GLU A 173 1.33 -24.30 -2.62
CA GLU A 173 0.46 -24.89 -1.60
C GLU A 173 -0.59 -25.86 -2.18
N ILE A 174 -0.95 -25.77 -3.47
CA ILE A 174 -1.90 -26.68 -4.11
C ILE A 174 -1.25 -28.05 -4.39
N PRO A 175 -1.72 -29.13 -3.76
CA PRO A 175 -1.15 -30.46 -3.96
C PRO A 175 -1.28 -30.91 -5.41
N GLY A 176 -0.16 -31.27 -6.04
CA GLY A 176 -0.17 -31.80 -7.40
C GLY A 176 -0.34 -30.73 -8.48
N TYR A 177 -0.01 -29.47 -8.23
CA TYR A 177 0.14 -28.46 -9.28
C TYR A 177 1.13 -28.92 -10.38
N ASP A 178 2.23 -29.58 -9.99
CA ASP A 178 3.18 -30.25 -10.91
C ASP A 178 2.63 -31.53 -11.58
N HIS A 179 1.41 -31.93 -11.22
CA HIS A 179 0.74 -33.17 -11.65
C HIS A 179 -0.68 -32.84 -12.16
N PRO A 180 -0.83 -32.52 -13.46
CA PRO A 180 -2.10 -32.06 -14.05
C PRO A 180 -3.29 -33.01 -13.86
N GLU A 181 -3.04 -34.28 -13.53
CA GLU A 181 -4.08 -35.29 -13.27
C GLU A 181 -4.76 -35.12 -11.90
N SER A 182 -4.12 -34.40 -10.97
CA SER A 182 -4.64 -34.09 -9.63
C SER A 182 -5.08 -32.65 -9.46
N PHE A 183 -4.60 -31.73 -10.31
CA PHE A 183 -4.96 -30.32 -10.30
C PHE A 183 -6.35 -30.11 -10.92
N ARG A 184 -7.27 -29.54 -10.14
CA ARG A 184 -8.56 -29.06 -10.66
C ARG A 184 -8.48 -27.56 -10.89
N GLU A 185 -9.17 -27.10 -11.92
CA GLU A 185 -9.19 -25.69 -12.32
C GLU A 185 -9.71 -24.77 -11.19
N ASP A 186 -10.59 -25.29 -10.31
CA ASP A 186 -11.14 -24.57 -9.16
C ASP A 186 -10.24 -24.58 -7.91
N ASP A 187 -9.15 -25.35 -7.89
CA ASP A 187 -8.25 -25.42 -6.72
C ASP A 187 -7.52 -24.10 -6.47
N PHE A 188 -7.24 -23.33 -7.54
CA PHE A 188 -6.63 -22.00 -7.41
C PHE A 188 -7.61 -21.02 -6.78
N ASP A 189 -8.84 -20.95 -7.28
CA ASP A 189 -9.88 -20.04 -6.80
C ASP A 189 -10.36 -20.39 -5.40
N ALA A 190 -10.28 -21.68 -5.01
CA ALA A 190 -10.60 -22.14 -3.67
C ALA A 190 -9.49 -21.86 -2.64
N HIS A 191 -8.32 -21.39 -3.08
CA HIS A 191 -7.21 -21.11 -2.17
C HIS A 191 -7.53 -19.92 -1.25
N PRO A 192 -7.24 -19.99 0.06
CA PRO A 192 -7.51 -18.89 1.00
C PRO A 192 -6.83 -17.53 0.70
N LEU A 193 -5.93 -17.48 -0.30
CA LEU A 193 -5.22 -16.28 -0.74
C LEU A 193 -5.72 -15.75 -2.09
N ALA A 194 -6.55 -16.52 -2.80
CA ALA A 194 -7.03 -16.16 -4.13
C ALA A 194 -7.75 -14.81 -4.09
N GLU A 195 -8.64 -14.63 -3.12
CA GLU A 195 -9.43 -13.40 -2.96
C GLU A 195 -8.56 -12.15 -2.74
N LEU A 196 -7.54 -12.22 -1.87
CA LEU A 196 -6.61 -11.11 -1.67
C LEU A 196 -5.83 -10.80 -2.96
N ARG A 197 -5.30 -11.84 -3.60
CA ARG A 197 -4.49 -11.72 -4.82
C ARG A 197 -5.30 -11.10 -5.97
N GLU A 198 -6.54 -11.54 -6.15
CA GLU A 198 -7.48 -11.01 -7.14
C GLU A 198 -7.89 -9.57 -6.82
N SER A 199 -8.23 -9.28 -5.57
CA SER A 199 -8.60 -7.92 -5.14
C SER A 199 -7.47 -6.91 -5.44
N ILE A 200 -6.20 -7.29 -5.21
CA ILE A 200 -5.07 -6.43 -5.55
C ILE A 200 -4.89 -6.32 -7.07
N ALA A 201 -5.00 -7.44 -7.80
CA ALA A 201 -4.85 -7.45 -9.26
C ALA A 201 -5.90 -6.56 -9.94
N ASP A 202 -7.18 -6.68 -9.55
CA ASP A 202 -8.28 -5.87 -10.05
C ASP A 202 -8.04 -4.38 -9.79
N ALA A 203 -7.58 -4.02 -8.59
CA ALA A 203 -7.22 -2.66 -8.25
C ALA A 203 -6.08 -2.12 -9.16
N LEU A 204 -5.06 -2.93 -9.43
CA LEU A 204 -3.97 -2.53 -10.32
C LEU A 204 -4.44 -2.37 -11.77
N ASP A 205 -5.33 -3.22 -12.25
CA ASP A 205 -5.85 -3.14 -13.61
C ASP A 205 -6.76 -1.92 -13.82
N LEU A 206 -7.54 -1.53 -12.81
CA LEU A 206 -8.30 -0.26 -12.82
C LEU A 206 -7.40 0.96 -13.04
N ARG A 207 -6.14 0.93 -12.57
CA ARG A 207 -5.16 2.02 -12.74
C ARG A 207 -4.45 2.02 -14.09
N ARG A 208 -4.53 0.91 -14.84
CA ARG A 208 -3.98 0.76 -16.19
C ARG A 208 -4.96 1.17 -17.29
N GLY A 209 -6.25 1.35 -16.93
CA GLY A 209 -7.34 1.78 -17.79
C GLY A 209 -7.27 3.24 -18.25
#